data_AF-A0A8H7SHF5-F1
#
_entry.id   AF-A0A8H7SHF5-F1
#
_cell.length_a   1.000
_cell.length_b   1.000
_cell.length_c   1.000
_cell.angle_alpha   90.00
_cell.angle_beta   90.00
_cell.angle_gamma   90.00
#
_symmetry.space_group_name_H-M   'P 1'
#
loop_
_entity.id
_entity.type
_entity.pdbx_description
1 polymer ?
#
loop_
_entity_poly.entity_id
_entity_poly.type
_entity_poly.pdbx_seq_one_letter_code
_entity_poly.pdbx_strand_id
1 'polypeptide(L)'
;MRPIIYPETEELIRNKKQQKFQVRVEEERQSSNRRRGKRKKDTPEEKKAKADARKRRRIEQVSSSSGPVCKSCGQPGHTTSASRLCPNHEYTIKERLGVVFPTSYQLYTVSITLKSFIR
;
A
#
# COMPACT_ATOMS: atom_id res chain seq x y z
N MET A 1 -43.72 -5.74 -20.09
CA MET A 1 -43.09 -6.38 -18.93
C MET A 1 -43.42 -5.56 -17.69
N ARG A 2 -43.96 -6.18 -16.62
CA ARG A 2 -44.23 -5.48 -15.36
C ARG A 2 -42.98 -5.57 -14.48
N PRO A 3 -42.45 -4.45 -13.94
CA PRO A 3 -41.32 -4.48 -13.01
C PRO A 3 -41.70 -5.27 -11.76
N ILE A 4 -40.84 -6.21 -11.35
CA ILE A 4 -40.97 -6.90 -10.07
C ILE A 4 -40.50 -5.93 -9.00
N ILE A 5 -41.44 -5.37 -8.25
CA ILE A 5 -41.15 -4.49 -7.11
C ILE A 5 -41.07 -5.39 -5.88
N TYR A 6 -39.92 -5.35 -5.19
CA TYR A 6 -39.68 -6.11 -3.96
C TYR A 6 -39.89 -5.17 -2.76
N PRO A 7 -41.08 -5.15 -2.16
CA PRO A 7 -41.42 -4.18 -1.11
C PRO A 7 -40.47 -4.25 0.09
N GLU A 8 -40.03 -5.45 0.47
CA GLU A 8 -39.07 -5.67 1.57
C GLU A 8 -37.72 -5.00 1.32
N THR A 9 -37.26 -4.99 0.06
CA THR A 9 -35.99 -4.35 -0.30
C THR A 9 -36.09 -2.83 -0.23
N GLU A 10 -37.24 -2.25 -0.59
CA GLU A 10 -37.45 -0.81 -0.46
C GLU A 10 -37.48 -0.37 1.01
N GLU A 11 -38.15 -1.13 1.87
CA GLU A 11 -38.17 -0.86 3.31
C GLU A 11 -36.78 -0.94 3.91
N LEU A 12 -35.99 -1.95 3.54
CA LEU A 12 -34.60 -2.08 3.97
C LEU A 12 -33.75 -0.89 3.51
N ILE A 13 -33.93 -0.42 2.28
CA ILE A 13 -33.24 0.77 1.74
C ILE A 13 -33.64 2.03 2.52
N ARG A 14 -34.92 2.21 2.83
CA ARG A 14 -35.41 3.36 3.61
C ARG A 14 -34.83 3.38 5.02
N ASN A 15 -34.85 2.24 5.72
CA ASN A 15 -34.32 2.10 7.08
C ASN A 15 -32.81 2.37 7.13
N LYS A 16 -32.05 1.82 6.18
CA LYS A 16 -30.60 2.04 6.09
C LYS A 16 -30.23 3.49 5.77
N LYS A 17 -31.07 4.20 4.99
CA LYS A 17 -30.89 5.64 4.73
C LYS A 17 -31.13 6.48 6.00
N GLN A 18 -32.16 6.16 6.77
CA GLN A 18 -32.46 6.86 8.02
C GLN A 18 -31.35 6.69 9.08
N GLN A 19 -30.85 5.46 9.25
CA GLN A 19 -29.73 5.19 10.17
C GLN A 19 -28.47 6.00 9.78
N LYS A 20 -28.11 6.02 8.49
CA LYS A 20 -26.97 6.82 8.01
C LYS A 20 -27.14 8.32 8.28
N PHE A 21 -28.36 8.83 8.19
CA PHE A 21 -28.63 10.24 8.47
C PHE A 21 -28.51 10.55 9.97
N GLN A 22 -29.04 9.69 10.84
CA GLN A 22 -28.92 9.86 12.29
C GLN A 22 -27.46 9.83 12.77
N VAL A 23 -26.65 8.88 12.27
CA VAL A 23 -25.21 8.81 12.59
C VAL A 23 -24.48 10.09 12.19
N ARG A 24 -24.75 10.62 10.98
CA ARG A 24 -24.14 11.89 10.53
C ARG A 24 -24.55 13.09 11.39
N VAL A 25 -25.83 13.17 11.79
CA VAL A 25 -26.32 14.27 12.62
C VAL A 25 -25.74 14.19 14.03
N GLU A 26 -25.56 13.00 14.60
CA GLU A 26 -24.87 12.82 15.89
C GLU A 26 -23.39 13.19 15.82
N GLU A 27 -22.68 12.78 14.75
CA GLU A 27 -21.28 13.18 14.51
C GLU A 27 -21.15 14.70 14.34
N GLU A 28 -22.04 15.34 13.59
CA GLU A 28 -22.04 16.80 13.42
C GLU A 28 -22.31 17.53 14.73
N ARG A 29 -23.28 17.07 15.54
CA ARG A 29 -23.58 17.62 16.89
C ARG A 29 -22.40 17.47 17.85
N GLN A 30 -21.65 16.38 17.77
CA GLN A 30 -20.43 16.21 18.56
C GLN A 30 -19.29 17.12 18.07
N SER A 31 -19.22 17.41 16.76
CA SER A 31 -18.18 18.27 16.19
C SER A 31 -18.39 19.77 16.45
N SER A 32 -19.64 20.24 16.58
CA SER A 32 -19.98 21.66 16.71
C SER A 32 -19.77 22.24 18.11
N ASN A 33 -19.65 21.40 19.15
CA ASN A 33 -19.44 21.84 20.54
C ASN A 33 -18.00 22.24 20.89
N ARG A 34 -17.09 22.34 19.92
CA ARG A 34 -15.67 22.71 20.15
C ARG A 34 -15.33 24.15 19.80
N ARG A 35 -16.25 25.11 19.97
CA ARG A 35 -15.96 26.53 19.72
C ARG A 35 -15.64 27.30 21.01
N ARG A 36 -14.37 27.71 21.10
CA ARG A 36 -13.75 28.72 22.00
C ARG A 36 -13.55 28.35 23.47
N GLY A 37 -12.69 27.35 23.71
CA GLY A 37 -11.92 27.28 24.96
C GLY A 37 -10.61 28.10 24.82
N LYS A 38 -10.38 29.04 25.73
CA LYS A 38 -9.09 29.73 25.90
C LYS A 38 -8.00 28.65 26.05
N ARG A 39 -7.15 28.46 25.05
CA ARG A 39 -6.09 27.44 25.08
C ARG A 39 -5.14 27.79 26.22
N LYS A 40 -5.21 27.04 27.33
CA LYS A 40 -4.21 27.12 28.40
C LYS A 40 -2.86 26.75 27.80
N LYS A 41 -1.83 27.54 28.09
CA LYS A 41 -0.48 27.27 27.60
C LYS A 41 0.02 26.01 28.30
N ASP A 42 0.34 24.98 27.52
CA ASP A 42 0.82 23.69 28.02
C ASP A 42 2.00 23.90 29.00
N THR A 43 1.95 23.25 30.16
CA THR A 43 3.08 23.21 31.11
C THR A 43 4.28 22.46 30.48
N PRO A 44 5.51 22.68 30.96
CA PRO A 44 6.68 21.96 30.41
C PRO A 44 6.55 20.43 30.53
N GLU A 45 5.84 19.94 31.54
CA GLU A 45 5.57 18.51 31.75
C GLU A 45 4.56 17.96 30.74
N GLU A 46 3.46 18.68 30.48
CA GLU A 46 2.49 18.33 29.44
C GLU A 46 3.12 18.27 28.05
N LYS A 47 4.08 19.17 27.76
CA LYS A 47 4.83 19.13 26.48
C LYS A 47 5.66 17.87 26.33
N LYS A 48 6.32 17.41 27.41
CA LYS A 48 7.09 16.16 27.41
C LYS A 48 6.18 14.95 27.22
N ALA A 49 5.09 14.87 27.99
CA ALA A 49 4.11 13.79 27.85
C ALA A 49 3.51 13.71 26.43
N LYS A 50 3.24 14.86 25.81
CA LYS A 50 2.73 14.94 24.43
C LYS A 50 3.78 14.55 23.39
N ALA A 51 5.05 14.89 23.60
CA ALA A 51 6.14 14.45 22.75
C ALA A 51 6.34 12.92 22.84
N ASP A 52 6.30 12.36 24.04
CA ASP A 52 6.40 10.92 24.26
C ASP A 52 5.21 10.16 23.68
N ALA A 53 3.98 10.68 23.85
CA ALA A 53 2.80 10.11 23.20
C ALA A 53 2.91 10.12 21.67
N ARG A 54 3.45 11.20 21.08
CA ARG A 54 3.74 11.26 19.63
C ARG A 54 4.80 10.25 19.21
N LYS A 55 5.85 10.07 20.01
CA LYS A 55 6.92 9.09 19.75
C LYS A 55 6.38 7.65 19.80
N ARG A 56 5.56 7.31 20.80
CA ARG A 56 4.92 5.99 20.93
C ARG A 56 4.04 5.66 19.72
N ARG A 57 3.20 6.61 19.28
CA ARG A 57 2.37 6.43 18.06
C ARG A 57 3.21 6.21 16.80
N ARG A 58 4.35 6.89 16.65
CA ARG A 58 5.26 6.65 15.51
C ARG A 58 5.87 5.26 15.55
N ILE A 59 6.25 4.78 16.74
CA ILE A 59 6.82 3.44 16.90
C ILE A 59 5.77 2.38 16.54
N GLU A 60 4.54 2.49 17.06
CA GLU A 60 3.43 1.59 16.70
C GLU A 60 3.13 1.60 15.19
N GLN A 61 3.14 2.77 14.54
CA GLN A 61 2.94 2.86 13.09
C GLN A 61 4.03 2.15 12.29
N VAL A 62 5.27 2.16 12.77
CA VAL A 62 6.38 1.42 12.14
C VAL A 62 6.25 -0.08 12.40
N SER A 63 5.74 -0.48 13.56
CA SER A 63 5.51 -1.88 13.91
C SER A 63 4.32 -2.50 13.16
N SER A 64 3.33 -1.69 12.76
CA SER A 64 2.15 -2.15 12.00
C SER A 64 2.29 -2.01 10.48
N SER A 65 3.36 -1.41 9.96
CA SER A 65 3.60 -1.43 8.52
C SER A 65 4.14 -2.81 8.14
N SER A 66 3.24 -3.72 7.75
CA SER A 66 3.63 -4.83 6.89
C SER A 66 4.45 -4.24 5.75
N GLY A 67 5.69 -4.71 5.56
CA GLY A 67 6.59 -4.18 4.54
C GLY A 67 5.95 -4.14 3.15
N PRO A 68 6.58 -3.47 2.17
CA PRO A 68 6.03 -3.37 0.83
C PRO A 68 5.65 -4.75 0.29
N VAL A 69 4.37 -4.90 -0.08
CA VAL A 69 3.82 -6.11 -0.69
C VAL A 69 3.66 -5.89 -2.19
N CYS A 70 4.08 -6.87 -2.97
CA CYS A 70 4.03 -6.76 -4.42
C CYS A 70 2.59 -6.86 -4.90
N LYS A 71 2.16 -5.89 -5.70
CA LYS A 71 0.80 -5.90 -6.28
C LYS A 71 0.56 -7.09 -7.20
N SER A 72 1.62 -7.58 -7.86
CA SER A 72 1.51 -8.60 -8.89
C SER A 72 1.60 -10.03 -8.35
N CYS A 73 2.38 -10.29 -7.30
CA CYS A 73 2.54 -11.64 -6.73
C CYS A 73 2.10 -11.76 -5.26
N GLY A 74 1.72 -10.66 -4.60
CA GLY A 74 1.26 -10.66 -3.21
C GLY A 74 2.34 -10.99 -2.18
N GLN A 75 3.60 -11.16 -2.57
CA GLN A 75 4.68 -11.47 -1.64
C GLN A 75 5.28 -10.21 -1.00
N PRO A 76 5.66 -10.26 0.28
CA PRO A 76 6.33 -9.16 0.96
C PRO A 76 7.77 -9.00 0.46
N GLY A 77 8.33 -7.80 0.66
CA GLY A 77 9.74 -7.49 0.38
C GLY A 77 10.00 -6.77 -0.95
N HIS A 78 8.97 -6.58 -1.79
CA HIS A 78 9.06 -5.80 -3.03
C HIS A 78 7.70 -5.21 -3.39
N THR A 79 7.66 -4.13 -4.18
CA THR A 79 6.42 -3.40 -4.50
C THR A 79 5.83 -3.75 -5.87
N THR A 80 6.66 -4.17 -6.82
CA THR A 80 6.28 -4.30 -8.24
C THR A 80 6.81 -5.58 -8.87
N SER A 81 6.14 -6.05 -9.94
CA SER A 81 6.61 -7.18 -10.76
C SER A 81 7.93 -6.91 -11.49
N ALA A 82 8.34 -5.64 -11.62
CA ALA A 82 9.64 -5.27 -12.18
C ALA A 82 10.82 -5.59 -11.23
N SER A 83 10.56 -5.98 -9.99
CA SER A 83 11.62 -6.49 -9.10
C SER A 83 12.05 -7.89 -9.55
N ARG A 84 13.36 -8.14 -9.60
CA ARG A 84 13.93 -9.48 -9.86
C ARG A 84 13.57 -10.52 -8.81
N LEU A 85 13.08 -10.08 -7.65
CA LEU A 85 12.57 -10.95 -6.59
C LEU A 85 11.13 -11.38 -6.84
N CYS A 86 10.43 -10.77 -7.81
CA CYS A 86 9.07 -11.14 -8.13
C CYS A 86 9.05 -12.45 -8.93
N PRO A 87 8.25 -13.45 -8.52
CA PRO A 87 8.03 -14.66 -9.33
C PRO A 87 7.46 -14.34 -10.72
N ASN A 88 6.71 -13.25 -10.83
CA ASN A 88 6.10 -12.77 -12.07
C ASN A 88 6.98 -11.74 -12.80
N HIS A 89 8.29 -11.72 -12.54
CA HIS A 89 9.21 -10.83 -13.23
C HIS A 89 9.42 -11.29 -14.68
N GLU A 90 9.05 -10.43 -15.63
CA GLU A 90 9.31 -10.67 -17.05
C GLU A 90 10.77 -10.39 -17.38
N TYR A 91 11.60 -11.43 -17.31
CA TYR A 91 12.98 -11.34 -17.77
C TYR A 91 13.05 -11.08 -19.27
N THR A 92 13.85 -10.09 -19.64
CA THR A 92 14.23 -9.89 -21.05
C THR A 92 15.02 -11.10 -21.55
N ILE A 93 15.02 -11.33 -22.87
CA ILE A 93 15.74 -12.47 -23.49
C ILE A 93 17.21 -12.50 -23.06
N LYS A 94 17.88 -11.33 -23.03
CA LYS A 94 19.28 -11.21 -22.58
C LYS A 94 19.47 -11.63 -21.13
N GLU A 95 18.57 -11.25 -20.24
CA GLU A 95 18.64 -11.62 -18.84
C GLU A 95 18.37 -13.11 -18.63
N ARG A 96 17.40 -13.69 -19.36
CA ARG A 96 17.17 -15.15 -19.35
C ARG A 96 18.43 -15.89 -19.79
N LEU A 97 19.05 -15.45 -20.87
CA LEU A 97 20.29 -16.05 -21.37
C LEU A 97 21.44 -15.90 -20.36
N GLY A 98 21.55 -14.75 -19.67
CA GLY A 98 22.53 -14.57 -18.61
C GLY A 98 22.32 -15.46 -17.39
N VAL A 99 21.07 -15.79 -17.03
CA VAL A 99 20.75 -16.68 -15.90
C VAL A 99 20.96 -18.15 -16.27
N VAL A 100 20.56 -18.57 -17.47
CA VAL A 100 20.69 -19.97 -17.93
C VAL A 100 22.13 -20.28 -18.35
N PHE A 101 22.84 -19.29 -18.90
CA PHE A 101 24.17 -19.44 -19.48
C PHE A 101 25.14 -18.35 -18.97
N PRO A 102 25.44 -18.32 -17.66
CA PRO A 102 26.26 -17.26 -17.06
C PRO A 102 27.67 -17.16 -17.66
N THR A 103 28.23 -18.27 -18.16
CA THR A 103 29.58 -18.35 -18.73
C THR A 103 29.64 -18.37 -20.25
N SER A 104 28.63 -18.91 -20.95
CA SER A 104 28.67 -19.08 -22.42
C SER A 104 28.04 -17.93 -23.21
N TYR A 105 27.20 -17.08 -22.60
CA TYR A 105 26.61 -15.94 -23.31
C TYR A 105 27.64 -14.85 -23.68
N GLN A 106 28.70 -14.70 -22.87
CA GLN A 106 29.82 -13.82 -23.23
C GLN A 106 30.58 -14.32 -24.46
N LEU A 107 30.76 -15.63 -24.62
CA LEU A 107 31.52 -16.19 -25.75
C LEU A 107 30.82 -16.04 -27.11
N TYR A 108 29.48 -16.03 -27.13
CA TYR A 108 28.72 -15.85 -28.37
C TYR A 108 28.51 -14.40 -28.77
N THR A 109 28.62 -13.46 -27.83
CA THR A 109 28.40 -12.02 -28.08
C THR A 109 29.70 -11.26 -28.30
N VAL A 110 30.82 -11.74 -27.75
CA VAL A 110 32.14 -11.26 -28.12
C VAL A 110 32.44 -11.84 -29.49
N SER A 111 32.39 -11.01 -30.53
CA SER A 111 32.88 -11.33 -31.87
C SER A 111 34.32 -11.84 -31.75
N ILE A 112 34.49 -13.15 -31.71
CA ILE A 112 35.81 -13.76 -31.69
C ILE A 112 36.45 -13.40 -33.02
N THR A 113 37.46 -12.52 -32.95
CA THR A 113 38.13 -12.03 -34.15
C THR A 113 38.89 -13.20 -34.78
N LEU A 114 38.74 -13.38 -36.10
CA LEU A 114 39.38 -14.45 -36.89
C LEU A 114 40.90 -14.59 -36.64
N LYS A 115 41.56 -13.54 -36.14
CA LYS A 115 42.97 -13.56 -35.73
C LYS A 115 43.29 -14.56 -34.61
N SER A 116 42.32 -15.00 -33.83
CA SER A 116 42.51 -16.01 -32.78
C SER A 116 42.53 -17.46 -33.29
N PHE A 117 42.13 -17.69 -34.54
CA PHE A 117 42.13 -19.02 -35.19
C PHE A 117 43.31 -19.23 -36.15
N ILE A 118 44.01 -18.18 -36.55
CA ILE A 118 45.18 -18.29 -37.42
C ILE A 118 46.42 -18.40 -36.54
N ARG A 119 47.01 -19.60 -36.54
CA ARG A 119 48.19 -20.01 -35.77
C ARG A 119 49.46 -19.75 -36.57
#